data_AF-S2D2Y2-F1
#
_entry.id   AF-S2D2Y2-F1
#
_cell.length_a   1.000
_cell.length_b   1.000
_cell.length_c   1.000
_cell.angle_alpha   90.00
_cell.angle_beta   90.00
_cell.angle_gamma   90.00
#
_symmetry.space_group_name_H-M   'P 1'
#
loop_
_entity.id
_entity.type
_entity.pdbx_description
1 polymer ?
#
loop_
_entity_poly.entity_id
_entity_poly.type
_entity_poly.pdbx_seq_one_letter_code
_entity_poly.pdbx_strand_id
1 'polypeptide(L)'
;MNKKINLLVLVCSLIFIQHFHADAQSLYNARGYWEESNKPTYREIINKQSFGEPLTAEELEYLNDYEVYLNRYFERMSDSEKERYYQMKDEWDRELSNIKSSDRNTGEFEWRGRDRFVSIAYGFSYGLAAVSVFEIDNVGAAGVPLVMGGLWALGPVFNPKKFEDITRPVLRANNSGRLLGWIYGGSLGLLLSGNSDSGGQVFAGMGAVGSIALGEWAFQKQKRENYSEGHIETLRHYGILGSWVGASSLGAFQVENINAYGAGILAGGVLGLALGNQQSKKYPYTIGDAENTTVLSLIGTGLGFAIAAESLNNSESSAIILIPAAGSVLGTAFGHKSAKGVYLTKKQGSTIGYSTAGAALLGLGLMAIVEAESGVAVIGVPSALALITQQILFQNFKKENQRKTFGQELNSKTGLDFSLDIKPENYFVNQRMPMFSATQGININPSQPIVNLSLKF
;
A
#
# COMPACT_ATOMS: atom_id res chain seq x y z
N MET A 1 18.69 -22.37 28.17
CA MET A 1 18.31 -21.18 27.36
C MET A 1 17.19 -21.46 26.34
N ASN A 2 17.10 -22.68 25.76
CA ASN A 2 16.07 -23.05 24.76
C ASN A 2 14.59 -22.87 25.15
N LYS A 3 14.22 -22.97 26.44
CA LYS A 3 12.80 -22.85 26.85
C LYS A 3 12.23 -21.43 26.69
N LYS A 4 13.04 -20.39 26.81
CA LYS A 4 12.59 -18.98 26.64
C LYS A 4 12.41 -18.61 25.17
N ILE A 5 13.18 -19.22 24.28
CA ILE A 5 13.14 -18.97 22.82
C ILE A 5 11.88 -19.62 22.21
N ASN A 6 11.56 -20.85 22.60
CA ASN A 6 10.31 -21.49 22.20
C ASN A 6 9.09 -20.73 22.72
N LEU A 7 9.16 -20.11 23.90
CA LEU A 7 8.09 -19.28 24.45
C LEU A 7 7.86 -18.01 23.60
N LEU A 8 8.92 -17.33 23.15
CA LEU A 8 8.77 -16.11 22.34
C LEU A 8 8.18 -16.42 20.96
N VAL A 9 8.68 -17.46 20.27
CA VAL A 9 8.13 -17.90 18.99
C VAL A 9 6.67 -18.32 19.14
N LEU A 10 6.35 -19.10 20.18
CA LEU A 10 4.99 -19.53 20.48
C LEU A 10 4.06 -18.35 20.79
N VAL A 11 4.52 -17.36 21.56
CA VAL A 11 3.78 -16.13 21.89
C VAL A 11 3.56 -15.26 20.65
N CYS A 12 4.57 -15.09 19.78
CA CYS A 12 4.39 -14.37 18.52
C CYS A 12 3.39 -15.07 17.60
N SER A 13 3.44 -16.40 17.48
CA SER A 13 2.45 -17.17 16.71
C SER A 13 1.06 -17.19 17.37
N LEU A 14 0.94 -17.21 18.71
CA LEU A 14 -0.33 -17.16 19.43
C LEU A 14 -0.99 -15.78 19.35
N ILE A 15 -0.22 -14.70 19.42
CA ILE A 15 -0.72 -13.34 19.16
C ILE A 15 -1.20 -13.22 17.71
N PHE A 16 -0.50 -13.88 16.78
CA PHE A 16 -0.92 -13.98 15.38
C PHE A 16 -2.18 -14.82 15.16
N ILE A 17 -2.51 -15.77 16.05
CA ILE A 17 -3.70 -16.63 15.92
C ILE A 17 -4.90 -16.03 16.68
N GLN A 18 -4.69 -15.40 17.84
CA GLN A 18 -5.77 -14.86 18.67
C GLN A 18 -6.42 -13.57 18.14
N HIS A 19 -5.81 -12.89 17.17
CA HIS A 19 -6.44 -11.73 16.50
C HIS A 19 -7.36 -12.12 15.32
N PHE A 20 -7.60 -13.41 15.08
CA PHE A 20 -8.37 -13.90 13.94
C PHE A 20 -9.47 -14.90 14.33
N HIS A 21 -10.25 -14.58 15.35
CA HIS A 21 -11.58 -15.15 15.40
C HIS A 21 -12.40 -14.63 14.23
N ALA A 22 -12.91 -15.60 13.48
CA ALA A 22 -13.51 -15.49 12.17
C ALA A 22 -14.94 -14.95 12.25
N ASP A 23 -15.17 -13.80 11.61
CA ASP A 23 -16.47 -13.53 11.02
C ASP A 23 -16.48 -14.16 9.63
N ALA A 24 -17.17 -15.29 9.51
CA ALA A 24 -17.50 -15.87 8.21
C ALA A 24 -18.25 -14.79 7.40
N GLN A 25 -17.68 -14.39 6.26
CA GLN A 25 -18.30 -13.42 5.36
C GLN A 25 -19.72 -13.90 5.01
N SER A 26 -20.73 -13.17 5.48
CA SER A 26 -22.11 -13.44 5.11
C SER A 26 -22.26 -13.22 3.60
N LEU A 27 -22.98 -14.13 2.94
CA LEU A 27 -23.26 -14.08 1.50
C LEU A 27 -23.98 -12.76 1.09
N TYR A 28 -24.67 -12.14 2.05
CA TYR A 28 -25.36 -10.87 1.91
C TYR A 28 -24.67 -9.82 2.78
N ASN A 29 -24.04 -8.84 2.14
CA ASN A 29 -23.34 -7.73 2.79
C ASN A 29 -23.66 -6.39 2.10
N ALA A 30 -23.43 -5.30 2.83
CA ALA A 30 -23.77 -3.93 2.47
C ALA A 30 -23.12 -3.46 1.17
N ARG A 31 -21.85 -3.82 0.95
CA ARG A 31 -21.11 -3.44 -0.26
C ARG A 31 -21.65 -4.15 -1.49
N GLY A 32 -21.94 -5.45 -1.38
CA GLY A 32 -22.53 -6.23 -2.46
C GLY A 32 -23.92 -5.70 -2.85
N TYR A 33 -24.77 -5.32 -1.88
CA TYR A 33 -26.05 -4.68 -2.18
C TYR A 33 -25.88 -3.32 -2.90
N TRP A 34 -24.90 -2.52 -2.47
CA TRP A 34 -24.60 -1.25 -3.12
C TRP A 34 -24.09 -1.42 -4.57
N GLU A 35 -23.22 -2.40 -4.83
CA GLU A 35 -22.72 -2.71 -6.18
C GLU A 35 -23.85 -3.19 -7.09
N GLU A 36 -24.73 -4.05 -6.58
CA GLU A 36 -25.90 -4.56 -7.30
C GLU A 36 -26.93 -3.45 -7.61
N SER A 37 -27.14 -2.51 -6.68
CA SER A 37 -28.05 -1.36 -6.88
C SER A 37 -27.46 -0.25 -7.76
N ASN A 38 -26.14 -0.29 -8.03
CA ASN A 38 -25.45 0.65 -8.93
C ASN A 38 -25.04 0.03 -10.27
N LYS A 39 -25.54 -1.16 -10.63
CA LYS A 39 -25.23 -1.76 -11.95
C LYS A 39 -25.64 -0.81 -13.10
N PRO A 40 -24.80 -0.65 -14.14
CA PRO A 40 -25.05 0.30 -15.23
C PRO A 40 -26.42 0.12 -15.91
N THR A 41 -26.79 -1.13 -16.24
CA THR A 41 -28.08 -1.45 -16.88
C THR A 41 -29.28 -1.03 -16.04
N TYR A 42 -29.25 -1.31 -14.73
CA TYR A 42 -30.31 -0.91 -13.82
C TYR A 42 -30.40 0.63 -13.69
N ARG A 43 -29.26 1.32 -13.54
CA ARG A 43 -29.24 2.79 -13.45
C ARG A 43 -29.72 3.47 -14.72
N GLU A 44 -29.36 2.94 -15.90
CA GLU A 44 -29.82 3.49 -17.18
C GLU A 44 -31.34 3.41 -17.30
N ILE A 45 -31.95 2.28 -16.97
CA ILE A 45 -33.40 2.09 -17.01
C ILE A 45 -34.12 3.00 -16.00
N ILE A 46 -33.63 3.05 -14.75
CA ILE A 46 -34.17 3.96 -13.71
C ILE A 46 -34.05 5.43 -14.13
N ASN A 47 -32.93 5.82 -14.74
CA ASN A 47 -32.74 7.19 -15.22
C ASN A 47 -33.74 7.51 -16.34
N LYS A 48 -33.91 6.62 -17.34
CA LYS A 48 -34.92 6.78 -18.39
C LYS A 48 -36.32 6.97 -17.80
N GLN A 49 -36.69 6.14 -16.83
CA GLN A 49 -37.96 6.26 -16.11
C GLN A 49 -38.09 7.61 -15.39
N SER A 50 -37.03 8.08 -14.72
CA SER A 50 -37.01 9.37 -14.02
C SER A 50 -37.09 10.58 -14.96
N PHE A 51 -36.59 10.45 -16.20
CA PHE A 51 -36.69 11.46 -17.25
C PHE A 51 -38.01 11.40 -18.04
N GLY A 52 -38.90 10.44 -17.72
CA GLY A 52 -40.18 10.26 -18.39
C GLY A 52 -40.06 9.66 -19.79
N GLU A 53 -38.94 9.02 -20.12
CA GLU A 53 -38.77 8.30 -21.38
C GLU A 53 -39.56 6.97 -21.33
N PRO A 54 -40.23 6.57 -22.42
CA PRO A 54 -40.95 5.30 -22.47
C PRO A 54 -39.97 4.13 -22.40
N LEU A 55 -40.20 3.22 -21.45
CA LEU A 55 -39.46 1.96 -21.34
C LEU A 55 -40.01 0.92 -22.31
N THR A 56 -39.14 0.11 -22.89
CA THR A 56 -39.53 -1.08 -23.65
C THR A 56 -40.14 -2.15 -22.74
N ALA A 57 -40.88 -3.11 -23.32
CA ALA A 57 -41.44 -4.23 -22.56
C ALA A 57 -40.35 -5.05 -21.85
N GLU A 58 -39.21 -5.27 -22.50
CA GLU A 58 -38.06 -5.98 -21.93
C GLU A 58 -37.41 -5.21 -20.78
N GLU A 59 -37.25 -3.88 -20.90
CA GLU A 59 -36.72 -3.04 -19.81
C GLU A 59 -37.65 -3.02 -18.60
N LEU A 60 -38.97 -3.05 -18.82
CA LEU A 60 -39.97 -3.06 -17.76
C LEU A 60 -40.04 -4.42 -17.04
N GLU A 61 -39.93 -5.53 -17.78
CA GLU A 61 -39.81 -6.88 -17.22
C GLU A 61 -38.51 -7.00 -16.39
N TYR A 62 -37.37 -6.57 -16.96
CA TYR A 62 -36.10 -6.53 -16.25
C TYR A 62 -36.17 -5.70 -14.97
N LEU A 63 -36.75 -4.49 -15.02
CA LEU A 63 -36.86 -3.62 -13.86
C LEU A 63 -37.63 -4.31 -12.72
N ASN A 64 -38.79 -4.90 -13.03
CA ASN A 64 -39.63 -5.57 -12.04
C ASN A 64 -38.89 -6.75 -11.38
N ASP A 65 -38.25 -7.62 -12.18
CA ASP A 65 -37.51 -8.77 -11.66
C ASP A 65 -36.30 -8.32 -10.82
N TYR A 66 -35.61 -7.28 -11.27
CA TYR A 66 -34.40 -6.79 -10.62
C TYR A 66 -34.69 -6.04 -9.30
N GLU A 67 -35.80 -5.30 -9.22
CA GLU A 67 -36.26 -4.69 -7.97
C GLU A 67 -36.67 -5.75 -6.93
N VAL A 68 -37.33 -6.84 -7.35
CA VAL A 68 -37.65 -7.97 -6.47
C VAL A 68 -36.36 -8.63 -5.96
N TYR A 69 -35.36 -8.78 -6.82
CA TYR A 69 -34.05 -9.28 -6.44
C TYR A 69 -33.35 -8.38 -5.40
N LEU A 70 -33.28 -7.07 -5.66
CA LEU A 70 -32.66 -6.10 -4.74
C LEU A 70 -33.38 -6.09 -3.38
N ASN A 71 -34.71 -6.09 -3.37
CA ASN A 71 -35.48 -6.13 -2.13
C ASN A 71 -35.18 -7.40 -1.32
N ARG A 72 -35.16 -8.58 -1.96
CA ARG A 72 -34.79 -9.84 -1.29
C ARG A 72 -33.34 -9.83 -0.79
N TYR A 73 -32.42 -9.23 -1.55
CA TYR A 73 -31.04 -9.08 -1.12
C TYR A 73 -30.99 -8.23 0.15
N PHE A 74 -31.67 -7.08 0.15
CA PHE A 74 -31.68 -6.15 1.28
C PHE A 74 -32.31 -6.77 2.54
N GLU A 75 -33.42 -7.48 2.39
CA GLU A 75 -34.08 -8.19 3.49
C GLU A 75 -33.19 -9.23 4.15
N ARG A 76 -32.40 -9.96 3.35
CA ARG A 76 -31.47 -11.00 3.81
C ARG A 76 -30.20 -10.46 4.46
N MET A 77 -29.91 -9.16 4.36
CA MET A 77 -28.79 -8.55 5.09
C MET A 77 -29.11 -8.51 6.60
N SER A 78 -28.09 -8.73 7.43
CA SER A 78 -28.20 -8.49 8.87
C SER A 78 -28.46 -7.02 9.15
N ASP A 79 -29.06 -6.70 10.30
CA ASP A 79 -29.34 -5.31 10.67
C ASP A 79 -28.07 -4.46 10.79
N SER A 80 -26.96 -5.07 11.22
CA SER A 80 -25.63 -4.43 11.22
C SER A 80 -25.13 -4.06 9.83
N GLU A 81 -25.38 -4.90 8.82
CA GLU A 81 -24.99 -4.61 7.43
C GLU A 81 -25.96 -3.63 6.77
N LYS A 82 -27.25 -3.64 7.13
CA LYS A 82 -28.20 -2.57 6.71
C LYS A 82 -27.76 -1.22 7.25
N GLU A 83 -27.39 -1.14 8.53
CA GLU A 83 -26.88 0.10 9.13
C GLU A 83 -25.58 0.55 8.45
N ARG A 84 -24.66 -0.38 8.21
CA ARG A 84 -23.42 -0.12 7.47
C ARG A 84 -23.68 0.38 6.05
N TYR A 85 -24.66 -0.16 5.35
CA TYR A 85 -25.06 0.33 4.03
C TYR A 85 -25.47 1.80 4.10
N TYR A 86 -26.34 2.17 5.05
CA TYR A 86 -26.76 3.58 5.20
C TYR A 86 -25.60 4.50 5.60
N GLN A 87 -24.65 4.03 6.41
CA GLN A 87 -23.48 4.81 6.80
C GLN A 87 -22.49 5.02 5.64
N MET A 88 -22.31 4.00 4.79
CA MET A 88 -21.24 3.98 3.77
C MET A 88 -21.72 4.34 2.36
N LYS A 89 -23.03 4.34 2.09
CA LYS A 89 -23.62 4.59 0.77
C LYS A 89 -23.07 5.85 0.12
N ASP A 90 -23.03 6.96 0.87
CA ASP A 90 -22.55 8.25 0.36
C ASP A 90 -21.04 8.23 0.03
N GLU A 91 -20.23 7.47 0.77
CA GLU A 91 -18.81 7.25 0.44
C GLU A 91 -18.65 6.46 -0.86
N TRP A 92 -19.44 5.41 -1.03
CA TRP A 92 -19.39 4.58 -2.22
C TRP A 92 -19.95 5.30 -3.46
N ASP A 93 -21.03 6.06 -3.32
CA ASP A 93 -21.57 6.90 -4.40
C ASP A 93 -20.53 7.95 -4.87
N ARG A 94 -19.68 8.45 -3.95
CA ARG A 94 -18.53 9.30 -4.28
C ARG A 94 -17.41 8.56 -5.00
N GLU A 95 -17.18 7.28 -4.72
CA GLU A 95 -16.26 6.46 -5.52
C GLU A 95 -16.73 6.39 -6.97
N LEU A 96 -18.04 6.32 -7.19
CA LEU A 96 -18.63 6.20 -8.52
C LEU A 96 -18.67 7.54 -9.28
N SER A 97 -18.90 8.67 -8.59
CA SER A 97 -18.92 10.01 -9.20
C SER A 97 -17.53 10.57 -9.50
N ASN A 98 -16.50 10.18 -8.73
CA ASN A 98 -15.10 10.51 -9.02
C ASN A 98 -14.53 9.83 -10.29
N ILE A 99 -15.32 9.00 -10.98
CA ILE A 99 -14.91 8.32 -12.22
C ILE A 99 -15.14 9.18 -13.49
N LYS A 100 -15.79 10.36 -13.45
CA LYS A 100 -16.00 11.19 -14.66
C LYS A 100 -15.28 12.56 -14.67
N SER A 101 -14.13 12.53 -15.35
CA SER A 101 -13.56 13.48 -16.34
C SER A 101 -13.18 14.92 -15.96
N SER A 102 -11.86 15.18 -15.86
CA SER A 102 -11.16 16.23 -16.64
C SER A 102 -9.61 16.16 -16.53
N ASP A 103 -8.95 15.05 -16.89
CA ASP A 103 -7.48 15.05 -17.13
C ASP A 103 -6.96 13.75 -17.79
N ARG A 104 -7.78 13.13 -18.66
CA ARG A 104 -7.47 11.80 -19.21
C ARG A 104 -6.16 11.75 -20.01
N ASN A 105 -5.81 12.81 -20.74
CA ASN A 105 -4.64 12.76 -21.64
C ASN A 105 -3.29 13.02 -20.96
N THR A 106 -3.23 13.91 -19.96
CA THR A 106 -2.00 14.26 -19.23
C THR A 106 -1.62 13.15 -18.25
N GLY A 107 -2.59 12.69 -17.45
CA GLY A 107 -2.39 11.60 -16.50
C GLY A 107 -2.00 10.29 -17.17
N GLU A 108 -2.64 9.95 -18.30
CA GLU A 108 -2.37 8.73 -19.06
C GLU A 108 -0.96 8.66 -19.65
N PHE A 109 -0.49 9.77 -20.23
CA PHE A 109 0.87 9.85 -20.74
C PHE A 109 1.92 9.65 -19.64
N GLU A 110 1.74 10.27 -18.48
CA GLU A 110 2.70 10.19 -17.37
C GLU A 110 2.86 8.77 -16.81
N TRP A 111 1.76 8.07 -16.50
CA TRP A 111 1.89 6.73 -15.93
C TRP A 111 2.31 5.69 -16.97
N ARG A 112 1.94 5.85 -18.25
CA ARG A 112 2.42 4.98 -19.33
C ARG A 112 3.92 5.19 -19.60
N GLY A 113 4.40 6.43 -19.55
CA GLY A 113 5.83 6.73 -19.68
C GLY A 113 6.66 6.09 -18.56
N ARG A 114 6.19 6.22 -17.31
CA ARG A 114 6.82 5.56 -16.15
C ARG A 114 6.81 4.05 -16.26
N ASP A 115 5.70 3.45 -16.70
CA ASP A 115 5.63 2.00 -16.87
C ASP A 115 6.56 1.49 -17.98
N ARG A 116 6.69 2.21 -19.09
CA ARG A 116 7.67 1.88 -20.13
C ARG A 116 9.09 1.87 -19.58
N PHE A 117 9.45 2.87 -18.78
CA PHE A 117 10.77 2.91 -18.13
C PHE A 117 10.97 1.70 -17.20
N VAL A 118 9.98 1.36 -16.39
CA VAL A 118 10.04 0.18 -15.51
C VAL A 118 10.13 -1.12 -16.33
N SER A 119 9.40 -1.24 -17.43
CA SER A 119 9.48 -2.38 -18.33
C SER A 119 10.85 -2.50 -19.02
N ILE A 120 11.47 -1.39 -19.41
CA ILE A 120 12.85 -1.36 -19.91
C ILE A 120 13.82 -1.85 -18.83
N ALA A 121 13.67 -1.36 -17.60
CA ALA A 121 14.54 -1.74 -16.49
C ALA A 121 14.43 -3.25 -16.17
N TYR A 122 13.22 -3.81 -16.21
CA TYR A 122 13.02 -5.25 -16.09
C TYR A 122 13.60 -6.02 -17.29
N GLY A 123 13.39 -5.54 -18.53
CA GLY A 123 14.02 -6.14 -19.71
C GLY A 123 15.54 -6.18 -19.59
N PHE A 124 16.14 -5.08 -19.15
CA PHE A 124 17.57 -4.98 -18.89
C PHE A 124 18.03 -5.98 -17.83
N SER A 125 17.30 -6.12 -16.71
CA SER A 125 17.65 -7.09 -15.67
C SER A 125 17.47 -8.54 -16.12
N TYR A 126 16.51 -8.84 -17.00
CA TYR A 126 16.39 -10.17 -17.64
C TYR A 126 17.59 -10.46 -18.54
N GLY A 127 18.09 -9.46 -19.26
CA GLY A 127 19.31 -9.62 -20.05
C GLY A 127 20.56 -9.82 -19.17
N LEU A 128 20.67 -9.16 -18.02
CA LEU A 128 21.74 -9.45 -17.05
C LEU A 128 21.67 -10.89 -16.54
N ALA A 129 20.48 -11.39 -16.23
CA ALA A 129 20.31 -12.79 -15.86
C ALA A 129 20.66 -13.74 -17.00
N ALA A 130 20.30 -13.43 -18.25
CA ALA A 130 20.69 -14.23 -19.40
C ALA A 130 22.21 -14.29 -19.59
N VAL A 131 22.92 -13.17 -19.43
CA VAL A 131 24.38 -13.12 -19.48
C VAL A 131 24.99 -14.03 -18.42
N SER A 132 24.44 -14.00 -17.19
CA SER A 132 24.89 -14.87 -16.10
C SER A 132 24.61 -16.35 -16.39
N VAL A 133 23.42 -16.70 -16.88
CA VAL A 133 23.00 -18.09 -17.14
C VAL A 133 23.75 -18.71 -18.32
N PHE A 134 24.02 -17.93 -19.37
CA PHE A 134 24.72 -18.41 -20.56
C PHE A 134 26.24 -18.18 -20.51
N GLU A 135 26.76 -17.70 -19.38
CA GLU A 135 28.20 -17.42 -19.18
C GLU A 135 28.81 -16.57 -20.31
N ILE A 136 28.08 -15.53 -20.73
CA ILE A 136 28.54 -14.65 -21.82
C ILE A 136 29.62 -13.73 -21.26
N ASP A 137 30.86 -13.90 -21.69
CA ASP A 137 32.05 -13.20 -21.20
C ASP A 137 32.67 -12.22 -22.21
N ASN A 138 32.13 -12.17 -23.43
CA ASN A 138 32.60 -11.31 -24.51
C ASN A 138 31.82 -9.97 -24.59
N VAL A 139 32.03 -9.19 -25.65
CA VAL A 139 31.33 -7.90 -25.90
C VAL A 139 29.80 -8.06 -25.86
N GLY A 140 29.27 -9.26 -26.16
CA GLY A 140 27.87 -9.62 -26.02
C GLY A 140 27.32 -9.49 -24.60
N ALA A 141 28.16 -9.59 -23.56
CA ALA A 141 27.78 -9.42 -22.16
C ALA A 141 27.19 -8.03 -21.87
N ALA A 142 27.69 -6.99 -22.55
CA ALA A 142 27.14 -5.64 -22.46
C ALA A 142 25.95 -5.43 -23.41
N GLY A 143 25.93 -6.12 -24.55
CA GLY A 143 24.89 -5.99 -25.57
C GLY A 143 23.55 -6.64 -25.19
N VAL A 144 23.58 -7.83 -24.59
CA VAL A 144 22.36 -8.61 -24.27
C VAL A 144 21.39 -7.85 -23.33
N PRO A 145 21.83 -7.21 -22.23
CA PRO A 145 20.98 -6.37 -21.39
C PRO A 145 20.30 -5.22 -22.15
N LEU A 146 21.04 -4.55 -23.04
CA LEU A 146 20.50 -3.44 -23.84
C LEU A 146 19.46 -3.91 -24.84
N VAL A 147 19.73 -5.01 -25.55
CA VAL A 147 18.79 -5.62 -26.50
C VAL A 147 17.51 -6.05 -25.78
N MET A 148 17.64 -6.72 -24.63
CA MET A 148 16.49 -7.15 -23.85
C MET A 148 15.69 -5.96 -23.31
N GLY A 149 16.35 -4.90 -22.82
CA GLY A 149 15.68 -3.66 -22.43
C GLY A 149 14.87 -3.04 -23.59
N GLY A 150 15.46 -3.00 -24.79
CA GLY A 150 14.79 -2.53 -26.01
C GLY A 150 13.59 -3.39 -26.42
N LEU A 151 13.71 -4.71 -26.39
CA LEU A 151 12.62 -5.63 -26.71
C LEU A 151 11.42 -5.45 -25.77
N TRP A 152 11.68 -5.26 -24.48
CA TRP A 152 10.62 -4.99 -23.50
C TRP A 152 10.00 -3.60 -23.64
N ALA A 153 10.74 -2.60 -24.14
CA ALA A 153 10.18 -1.31 -24.54
C ALA A 153 9.18 -1.45 -25.69
N LEU A 154 9.45 -2.36 -26.62
CA LEU A 154 8.65 -2.62 -27.81
C LEU A 154 7.46 -3.57 -27.56
N GLY A 155 7.26 -4.06 -26.33
CA GLY A 155 6.18 -4.98 -25.99
C GLY A 155 4.77 -4.57 -26.49
N PRO A 156 4.33 -3.31 -26.31
CA PRO A 156 3.05 -2.84 -26.85
C PRO A 156 2.96 -2.83 -28.37
N VAL A 157 4.09 -2.68 -29.07
CA VAL A 157 4.15 -2.73 -30.54
C VAL A 157 4.00 -4.17 -31.03
N PHE A 158 4.63 -5.13 -30.34
CA PHE A 158 4.56 -6.55 -30.71
C PHE A 158 3.24 -7.23 -30.33
N ASN A 159 2.54 -6.75 -29.30
CA ASN A 159 1.29 -7.35 -28.86
C ASN A 159 0.22 -6.30 -28.54
N PRO A 160 -0.25 -5.52 -29.52
CA PRO A 160 -1.15 -4.39 -29.28
C PRO A 160 -2.44 -4.82 -28.57
N LYS A 161 -3.01 -5.98 -28.95
CA LYS A 161 -4.25 -6.53 -28.36
C LYS A 161 -4.14 -6.77 -26.85
N LYS A 162 -2.99 -7.22 -26.37
CA LYS A 162 -2.77 -7.41 -24.93
C LYS A 162 -2.87 -6.07 -24.18
N PHE A 163 -2.37 -5.01 -24.82
CA PHE A 163 -2.29 -3.67 -24.23
C PHE A 163 -3.51 -2.79 -24.48
N GLU A 164 -4.57 -3.33 -25.09
CA GLU A 164 -5.89 -2.70 -25.17
C GLU A 164 -6.55 -2.62 -23.78
N ASP A 165 -7.21 -1.48 -23.52
CA ASP A 165 -7.94 -1.16 -22.29
C ASP A 165 -7.15 -1.34 -21.00
N ILE A 166 -5.83 -1.14 -21.06
CA ILE A 166 -5.00 -1.16 -19.87
C ILE A 166 -5.30 0.04 -18.99
N THR A 167 -5.64 -0.26 -17.74
CA THR A 167 -5.73 0.71 -16.66
C THR A 167 -4.43 0.74 -15.86
N ARG A 168 -4.22 1.82 -15.12
CA ARG A 168 -3.05 1.97 -14.24
C ARG A 168 -2.92 0.85 -13.18
N PRO A 169 -4.00 0.38 -12.52
CA PRO A 169 -3.94 -0.79 -11.63
C PRO A 169 -3.38 -2.05 -12.31
N VAL A 170 -3.73 -2.31 -13.58
CA VAL A 170 -3.24 -3.47 -14.35
C VAL A 170 -1.71 -3.44 -14.48
N LEU A 171 -1.14 -2.28 -14.85
CA LEU A 171 0.32 -2.14 -14.93
C LEU A 171 0.99 -2.20 -13.55
N ARG A 172 0.32 -1.69 -12.52
CA ARG A 172 0.84 -1.77 -11.16
C ARG A 172 0.88 -3.20 -10.64
N ALA A 173 -0.16 -3.99 -10.89
CA ALA A 173 -0.21 -5.41 -10.58
C ALA A 173 0.89 -6.17 -11.33
N ASN A 174 1.07 -5.92 -12.62
CA ASN A 174 2.16 -6.48 -13.42
C ASN A 174 3.54 -6.18 -12.81
N ASN A 175 3.84 -4.92 -12.50
CA ASN A 175 5.13 -4.55 -11.90
C ASN A 175 5.34 -5.17 -10.51
N SER A 176 4.27 -5.27 -9.71
CA SER A 176 4.31 -5.94 -8.41
C SER A 176 4.58 -7.44 -8.57
N GLY A 177 3.94 -8.08 -9.54
CA GLY A 177 4.16 -9.48 -9.90
C GLY A 177 5.59 -9.72 -10.40
N ARG A 178 6.14 -8.84 -11.22
CA ARG A 178 7.54 -8.92 -11.67
C ARG A 178 8.53 -8.81 -10.53
N LEU A 179 8.30 -7.90 -9.59
CA LEU A 179 9.15 -7.77 -8.40
C LEU A 179 9.08 -9.02 -7.52
N LEU A 180 7.87 -9.48 -7.17
CA LEU A 180 7.68 -10.69 -6.38
C LEU A 180 8.22 -11.93 -7.09
N GLY A 181 8.15 -11.98 -8.42
CA GLY A 181 8.68 -13.07 -9.20
C GLY A 181 10.21 -13.14 -9.21
N TRP A 182 10.92 -12.02 -9.05
CA TRP A 182 12.36 -12.07 -8.77
C TRP A 182 12.65 -12.71 -7.42
N ILE A 183 11.89 -12.33 -6.39
CA ILE A 183 12.06 -12.86 -5.03
C ILE A 183 11.73 -14.35 -5.01
N TYR A 184 10.56 -14.75 -5.51
CA TYR A 184 10.09 -16.13 -5.45
C TYR A 184 10.79 -17.03 -6.47
N GLY A 185 11.01 -16.53 -7.69
CA GLY A 185 11.79 -17.24 -8.70
C GLY A 185 13.23 -17.44 -8.25
N GLY A 186 13.88 -16.40 -7.73
CA GLY A 186 15.24 -16.52 -7.17
C GLY A 186 15.29 -17.49 -6.00
N SER A 187 14.30 -17.43 -5.10
CA SER A 187 14.19 -18.36 -3.96
C SER A 187 13.97 -19.80 -4.40
N LEU A 188 13.18 -20.03 -5.46
CA LEU A 188 13.06 -21.35 -6.09
C LEU A 188 14.41 -21.79 -6.68
N GLY A 189 15.18 -20.86 -7.26
CA GLY A 189 16.53 -21.12 -7.70
C GLY A 189 17.46 -21.56 -6.55
N LEU A 190 17.42 -20.90 -5.39
CA LEU A 190 18.14 -21.33 -4.18
C LEU A 190 17.68 -22.70 -3.70
N LEU A 191 16.37 -22.96 -3.73
CA LEU A 191 15.79 -24.23 -3.34
C LEU A 191 16.25 -25.39 -4.24
N LEU A 192 16.42 -25.15 -5.54
CA LEU A 192 16.82 -26.17 -6.51
C LEU A 192 18.34 -26.37 -6.55
N SER A 193 19.11 -25.28 -6.50
CA SER A 193 20.57 -25.31 -6.71
C SER A 193 21.38 -25.50 -5.43
N GLY A 194 20.82 -25.16 -4.26
CA GLY A 194 21.51 -25.26 -2.98
C GLY A 194 22.88 -24.58 -2.98
N ASN A 195 23.90 -25.31 -2.53
CA ASN A 195 25.29 -24.84 -2.46
C ASN A 195 26.11 -25.19 -3.72
N SER A 196 25.48 -25.46 -4.86
CA SER A 196 26.21 -25.76 -6.10
C SER A 196 26.96 -24.54 -6.64
N ASP A 197 28.05 -24.78 -7.38
CA ASP A 197 28.84 -23.72 -8.04
C ASP A 197 28.00 -22.90 -9.04
N SER A 198 26.96 -23.51 -9.61
CA SER A 198 25.97 -22.85 -10.49
C SER A 198 24.86 -22.09 -9.75
N GLY A 199 24.88 -22.03 -8.42
CA GLY A 199 23.77 -21.50 -7.61
C GLY A 199 23.36 -20.08 -7.98
N GLY A 200 24.34 -19.21 -8.28
CA GLY A 200 24.07 -17.84 -8.74
C GLY A 200 23.36 -17.78 -10.09
N GLN A 201 23.70 -18.68 -11.02
CA GLN A 201 23.10 -18.74 -12.35
C GLN A 201 21.66 -19.25 -12.27
N VAL A 202 21.44 -20.32 -11.50
CA VAL A 202 20.09 -20.86 -11.29
C VAL A 202 19.21 -19.84 -10.55
N PHE A 203 19.75 -19.12 -9.56
CA PHE A 203 19.06 -18.00 -8.91
C PHE A 203 18.65 -16.92 -9.91
N ALA A 204 19.59 -16.43 -10.73
CA ALA A 204 19.34 -15.37 -11.70
C ALA A 204 18.33 -15.81 -12.77
N GLY A 205 18.50 -17.01 -13.32
CA GLY A 205 17.62 -17.58 -14.34
C GLY A 205 16.20 -17.81 -13.83
N MET A 206 16.05 -18.48 -12.67
CA MET A 206 14.74 -18.71 -12.07
C MET A 206 14.09 -17.41 -11.60
N GLY A 207 14.87 -16.44 -11.12
CA GLY A 207 14.40 -15.10 -10.80
C GLY A 207 13.81 -14.38 -12.01
N ALA A 208 14.50 -14.41 -13.15
CA ALA A 208 14.01 -13.81 -14.39
C ALA A 208 12.73 -14.50 -14.89
N VAL A 209 12.71 -15.84 -14.95
CA VAL A 209 11.53 -16.62 -15.36
C VAL A 209 10.35 -16.37 -14.41
N GLY A 210 10.59 -16.40 -13.10
CA GLY A 210 9.57 -16.12 -12.09
C GLY A 210 9.02 -14.70 -12.20
N SER A 211 9.88 -13.72 -12.45
CA SER A 211 9.49 -12.32 -12.68
C SER A 211 8.55 -12.18 -13.89
N ILE A 212 8.89 -12.81 -15.02
CA ILE A 212 8.05 -12.78 -16.22
C ILE A 212 6.71 -13.48 -15.94
N ALA A 213 6.75 -14.68 -15.36
CA ALA A 213 5.56 -15.50 -15.12
C ALA A 213 4.59 -14.84 -14.13
N LEU A 214 5.07 -14.36 -12.97
CA LEU A 214 4.21 -13.69 -11.99
C LEU A 214 3.78 -12.31 -12.43
N GLY A 215 4.60 -11.59 -13.21
CA GLY A 215 4.20 -10.34 -13.86
C GLY A 215 3.01 -10.54 -14.78
N GLU A 216 3.07 -11.56 -15.65
CA GLU A 216 1.99 -11.89 -16.57
C GLU A 216 0.75 -12.39 -15.84
N TRP A 217 0.92 -13.28 -14.88
CA TRP A 217 -0.19 -13.78 -14.07
C TRP A 217 -0.91 -12.64 -13.34
N ALA A 218 -0.16 -11.72 -12.73
CA ALA A 218 -0.74 -10.57 -12.04
C ALA A 218 -1.43 -9.60 -13.02
N PHE A 219 -0.87 -9.39 -14.21
CA PHE A 219 -1.49 -8.61 -15.28
C PHE A 219 -2.85 -9.19 -15.67
N GLN A 220 -2.91 -10.48 -15.98
CA GLN A 220 -4.14 -11.16 -16.42
C GLN A 220 -5.17 -11.24 -15.29
N LYS A 221 -4.73 -11.58 -14.07
CA LYS A 221 -5.59 -11.62 -12.90
C LYS A 221 -6.21 -10.26 -12.62
N GLN A 222 -5.44 -9.18 -12.73
CA GLN A 222 -5.93 -7.83 -12.52
C GLN A 222 -6.93 -7.38 -13.60
N LYS A 223 -6.74 -7.75 -14.88
CA LYS A 223 -7.76 -7.49 -15.92
C LYS A 223 -9.09 -8.19 -15.63
N ARG A 224 -9.05 -9.36 -14.98
CA ARG A 224 -10.25 -10.15 -14.64
C ARG A 224 -10.95 -9.69 -13.37
N GLU A 225 -10.18 -9.41 -12.31
CA GLU A 225 -10.71 -9.22 -10.95
C GLU A 225 -10.76 -7.75 -10.51
N ASN A 226 -10.07 -6.86 -11.24
CA ASN A 226 -10.11 -5.40 -11.06
C ASN A 226 -9.90 -4.93 -9.60
N TYR A 227 -8.88 -5.43 -8.92
CA TYR A 227 -8.54 -4.97 -7.57
C TYR A 227 -8.16 -3.49 -7.52
N SER A 228 -8.41 -2.84 -6.39
CA SER A 228 -7.96 -1.46 -6.16
C SER A 228 -6.43 -1.37 -6.11
N GLU A 229 -5.87 -0.18 -6.41
CA GLU A 229 -4.41 0.02 -6.33
C GLU A 229 -3.86 -0.24 -4.92
N GLY A 230 -4.60 0.12 -3.87
CA GLY A 230 -4.16 -0.14 -2.50
C GLY A 230 -4.25 -1.62 -2.12
N HIS A 231 -5.16 -2.40 -2.70
CA HIS A 231 -5.18 -3.85 -2.56
C HIS A 231 -3.91 -4.48 -3.16
N ILE A 232 -3.56 -4.08 -4.39
CA ILE A 232 -2.34 -4.53 -5.08
C ILE A 232 -1.09 -4.19 -4.27
N GLU A 233 -1.00 -2.96 -3.75
CA GLU A 233 0.13 -2.52 -2.94
C GLU A 233 0.24 -3.24 -1.61
N THR A 234 -0.89 -3.50 -0.95
CA THR A 234 -0.92 -4.26 0.29
C THR A 234 -0.44 -5.69 0.05
N LEU A 235 -0.88 -6.34 -1.04
CA LEU A 235 -0.35 -7.65 -1.44
C LEU A 235 1.16 -7.61 -1.69
N ARG A 236 1.65 -6.62 -2.42
CA ARG A 236 3.09 -6.44 -2.70
C ARG A 236 3.89 -6.31 -1.39
N HIS A 237 3.44 -5.42 -0.50
CA HIS A 237 4.08 -5.17 0.79
C HIS A 237 4.19 -6.46 1.62
N TYR A 238 3.07 -7.15 1.82
CA TYR A 238 3.06 -8.37 2.61
C TYR A 238 3.79 -9.54 1.95
N GLY A 239 3.80 -9.64 0.61
CA GLY A 239 4.59 -10.63 -0.10
C GLY A 239 6.08 -10.48 0.17
N ILE A 240 6.59 -9.24 0.12
CA ILE A 240 8.00 -8.93 0.46
C ILE A 240 8.25 -9.15 1.95
N LEU A 241 7.38 -8.63 2.82
CA LEU A 241 7.51 -8.76 4.27
C LEU A 241 7.53 -10.23 4.72
N GLY A 242 6.63 -11.05 4.18
CA GLY A 242 6.55 -12.47 4.50
C GLY A 242 7.82 -13.22 4.09
N SER A 243 8.33 -12.95 2.88
CA SER A 243 9.61 -13.48 2.41
C SER A 243 10.78 -13.06 3.29
N TRP A 244 10.83 -11.78 3.68
CA TRP A 244 11.83 -11.25 4.60
C TRP A 244 11.79 -11.95 5.96
N VAL A 245 10.62 -12.05 6.59
CA VAL A 245 10.45 -12.73 7.88
C VAL A 245 10.81 -14.22 7.81
N GLY A 246 10.46 -14.89 6.70
CA GLY A 246 10.85 -16.27 6.43
C GLY A 246 12.37 -16.44 6.37
N ALA A 247 13.06 -15.57 5.64
CA ALA A 247 14.53 -15.55 5.59
C ALA A 247 15.15 -15.28 6.96
N SER A 248 14.68 -14.26 7.68
CA SER A 248 15.22 -13.88 8.99
C SER A 248 15.02 -15.00 10.02
N SER A 249 13.90 -15.72 9.96
CA SER A 249 13.64 -16.85 10.86
C SER A 249 14.65 -17.97 10.66
N LEU A 250 14.98 -18.32 9.41
CA LEU A 250 16.01 -19.32 9.13
C LEU A 250 17.41 -18.86 9.52
N GLY A 251 17.73 -17.59 9.31
CA GLY A 251 18.96 -16.98 9.82
C GLY A 251 19.08 -17.05 11.33
N ALA A 252 17.98 -16.81 12.04
CA ALA A 252 17.95 -16.90 13.49
C ALA A 252 18.24 -18.32 13.99
N PHE A 253 17.73 -19.33 13.29
CA PHE A 253 17.96 -20.75 13.59
C PHE A 253 19.31 -21.28 13.09
N GLN A 254 20.18 -20.43 12.51
CA GLN A 254 21.49 -20.83 11.96
C GLN A 254 21.37 -21.97 10.95
N VAL A 255 20.31 -21.95 10.14
CA VAL A 255 20.17 -22.98 9.11
C VAL A 255 21.25 -22.73 8.05
N GLU A 256 22.23 -23.61 7.94
CA GLU A 256 23.34 -23.48 6.97
C GLU A 256 22.93 -23.90 5.54
N ASN A 257 21.81 -24.61 5.42
CA ASN A 257 21.33 -25.14 4.15
C ASN A 257 20.64 -24.04 3.31
N ILE A 258 21.25 -23.64 2.20
CA ILE A 258 20.69 -22.65 1.25
C ILE A 258 19.34 -23.09 0.67
N ASN A 259 19.13 -24.39 0.45
CA ASN A 259 17.84 -24.89 -0.02
C ASN A 259 16.73 -24.55 0.99
N ALA A 260 17.04 -24.62 2.28
CA ALA A 260 16.09 -24.25 3.32
C ALA A 260 15.75 -22.76 3.27
N TYR A 261 16.72 -21.86 3.00
CA TYR A 261 16.43 -20.44 2.75
C TYR A 261 15.48 -20.25 1.56
N GLY A 262 15.73 -20.95 0.44
CA GLY A 262 14.82 -20.94 -0.70
C GLY A 262 13.39 -21.33 -0.32
N ALA A 263 13.24 -22.43 0.43
CA ALA A 263 11.93 -22.88 0.94
C ALA A 263 11.29 -21.88 1.91
N GLY A 264 12.05 -21.33 2.85
CA GLY A 264 11.53 -20.39 3.85
C GLY A 264 11.11 -19.06 3.26
N ILE A 265 11.85 -18.53 2.29
CA ILE A 265 11.48 -17.30 1.59
C ILE A 265 10.19 -17.50 0.78
N LEU A 266 10.05 -18.65 0.10
CA LEU A 266 8.83 -19.01 -0.63
C LEU A 266 7.63 -19.19 0.31
N ALA A 267 7.77 -19.99 1.36
CA ALA A 267 6.71 -20.24 2.34
C ALA A 267 6.29 -18.93 3.02
N GLY A 268 7.27 -18.12 3.45
CA GLY A 268 7.04 -16.80 4.02
C GLY A 268 6.32 -15.87 3.04
N GLY A 269 6.73 -15.83 1.77
CA GLY A 269 6.11 -15.01 0.73
C GLY A 269 4.65 -15.40 0.44
N VAL A 270 4.36 -16.70 0.36
CA VAL A 270 2.98 -17.22 0.17
C VAL A 270 2.10 -16.86 1.37
N LEU A 271 2.58 -17.09 2.60
CA LEU A 271 1.87 -16.72 3.82
C LEU A 271 1.66 -15.20 3.88
N GLY A 272 2.67 -14.42 3.52
CA GLY A 272 2.60 -12.97 3.36
C GLY A 272 1.48 -12.56 2.42
N LEU A 273 1.45 -13.09 1.20
CA LEU A 273 0.39 -12.79 0.23
C LEU A 273 -1.01 -13.15 0.75
N ALA A 274 -1.16 -14.29 1.44
CA ALA A 274 -2.43 -14.67 2.05
C ALA A 274 -2.89 -13.64 3.11
N LEU A 275 -1.96 -13.18 3.96
CA LEU A 275 -2.23 -12.15 4.96
C LEU A 275 -2.52 -10.79 4.32
N GLY A 276 -1.79 -10.40 3.28
CA GLY A 276 -2.02 -9.17 2.55
C GLY A 276 -3.40 -9.15 1.87
N ASN A 277 -3.83 -10.28 1.29
CA ASN A 277 -5.16 -10.43 0.72
C ASN A 277 -6.24 -10.30 1.79
N GLN A 278 -6.04 -10.92 2.95
CA GLN A 278 -6.98 -10.81 4.06
C GLN A 278 -7.05 -9.38 4.59
N GLN A 279 -5.90 -8.72 4.78
CA GLN A 279 -5.83 -7.36 5.31
C GLN A 279 -6.47 -6.33 4.39
N SER A 280 -6.21 -6.44 3.08
CA SER A 280 -6.79 -5.56 2.07
C SER A 280 -8.30 -5.77 1.86
N LYS A 281 -8.85 -6.94 2.21
CA LYS A 281 -10.30 -7.16 2.26
C LYS A 281 -10.96 -6.57 3.51
N LYS A 282 -10.22 -6.47 4.63
CA LYS A 282 -10.75 -5.90 5.89
C LYS A 282 -10.93 -4.37 5.80
N TYR A 283 -10.05 -3.70 5.06
CA TYR A 283 -10.10 -2.25 4.92
C TYR A 283 -9.66 -1.83 3.51
N PRO A 284 -10.43 -0.96 2.81
CA PRO A 284 -10.08 -0.49 1.47
C PRO A 284 -8.96 0.55 1.56
N TYR A 285 -7.73 0.09 1.79
CA TYR A 285 -6.56 0.96 1.78
C TYR A 285 -6.44 1.67 0.43
N THR A 286 -6.11 2.95 0.47
CA THR A 286 -5.64 3.66 -0.72
C THR A 286 -4.20 3.24 -1.04
N ILE A 287 -3.73 3.58 -2.25
CA ILE A 287 -2.31 3.43 -2.60
C ILE A 287 -1.41 4.22 -1.63
N GLY A 288 -1.82 5.43 -1.22
CA GLY A 288 -1.01 6.25 -0.32
C GLY A 288 -0.91 5.66 1.09
N ASP A 289 -1.98 5.03 1.57
CA ASP A 289 -1.98 4.34 2.87
C ASP A 289 -1.05 3.12 2.87
N ALA A 290 -1.08 2.34 1.79
CA ALA A 290 -0.21 1.18 1.62
C ALA A 290 1.26 1.58 1.48
N GLU A 291 1.56 2.65 0.72
CA GLU A 291 2.91 3.21 0.62
C GLU A 291 3.42 3.71 1.97
N ASN A 292 2.61 4.47 2.73
CA ASN A 292 2.98 4.92 4.07
C ASN A 292 3.25 3.75 5.03
N THR A 293 2.46 2.67 4.93
CA THR A 293 2.67 1.44 5.70
C THR A 293 3.99 0.76 5.35
N THR A 294 4.31 0.69 4.05
CA THR A 294 5.59 0.15 3.56
C THR A 294 6.76 0.96 4.10
N VAL A 295 6.67 2.29 4.06
CA VAL A 295 7.70 3.20 4.58
C VAL A 295 7.94 2.99 6.07
N LEU A 296 6.87 2.87 6.87
CA LEU A 296 6.99 2.59 8.30
C LEU A 296 7.56 1.20 8.60
N SER A 297 7.25 0.20 7.77
CA SER A 297 7.89 -1.12 7.87
C SER A 297 9.39 -1.07 7.58
N LEU A 298 9.82 -0.31 6.57
CA LEU A 298 11.24 -0.10 6.26
C LEU A 298 11.96 0.65 7.38
N ILE A 299 11.37 1.73 7.90
CA ILE A 299 11.90 2.45 9.07
C ILE A 299 12.03 1.49 10.27
N GLY A 300 11.00 0.69 10.55
CA GLY A 300 11.03 -0.30 11.63
C GLY A 300 12.13 -1.34 11.44
N THR A 301 12.37 -1.76 10.19
CA THR A 301 13.48 -2.66 9.83
C THR A 301 14.83 -1.99 10.13
N GLY A 302 15.02 -0.74 9.71
CA GLY A 302 16.25 0.02 9.96
C GLY A 302 16.53 0.24 11.45
N LEU A 303 15.51 0.64 12.22
CA LEU A 303 15.62 0.74 13.68
C LEU A 303 15.96 -0.62 14.32
N GLY A 304 15.35 -1.70 13.84
CA GLY A 304 15.67 -3.04 14.31
C GLY A 304 17.12 -3.46 13.98
N PHE A 305 17.65 -3.05 12.82
CA PHE A 305 19.08 -3.24 12.50
C PHE A 305 20.00 -2.43 13.40
N ALA A 306 19.62 -1.20 13.76
CA ALA A 306 20.40 -0.40 14.71
C ALA A 306 20.46 -1.07 16.10
N ILE A 307 19.33 -1.57 16.62
CA ILE A 307 19.28 -2.30 17.89
C ILE A 307 20.08 -3.62 17.80
N ALA A 308 19.97 -4.32 16.68
CA ALA A 308 20.75 -5.53 16.41
C ALA A 308 22.25 -5.26 16.42
N ALA A 309 22.71 -4.17 15.80
CA ALA A 309 24.12 -3.78 15.77
C ALA A 309 24.68 -3.53 17.19
N GLU A 310 23.91 -2.92 18.08
CA GLU A 310 24.30 -2.73 19.49
C GLU A 310 24.40 -4.08 20.24
N SER A 311 23.48 -4.99 19.92
CA SER A 311 23.40 -6.31 20.56
C SER A 311 24.52 -7.25 20.12
N LEU A 312 24.98 -7.14 18.86
CA LEU A 312 26.09 -7.96 18.32
C LEU A 312 27.41 -7.72 19.04
N ASN A 313 27.66 -6.48 19.51
CA ASN A 313 28.84 -6.18 20.31
C ASN A 313 28.85 -6.89 21.67
N ASN A 314 27.70 -7.41 22.12
CA ASN A 314 27.50 -8.01 23.44
C ASN A 314 27.11 -9.50 23.39
N SER A 315 26.79 -10.07 22.22
CA SER A 315 26.28 -11.43 22.09
C SER A 315 26.54 -12.04 20.70
N GLU A 316 27.04 -13.28 20.65
CA GLU A 316 27.22 -14.05 19.41
C GLU A 316 25.93 -14.73 18.90
N SER A 317 24.76 -14.33 19.39
CA SER A 317 23.51 -14.99 19.02
C SER A 317 23.02 -14.59 17.63
N SER A 318 22.93 -15.56 16.72
CA SER A 318 22.27 -15.40 15.42
C SER A 318 20.81 -14.94 15.50
N ALA A 319 20.15 -15.13 16.65
CA ALA A 319 18.76 -14.71 16.86
C ALA A 319 18.58 -13.19 16.75
N ILE A 320 19.67 -12.42 16.78
CA ILE A 320 19.67 -10.96 16.62
C ILE A 320 19.02 -10.53 15.28
N ILE A 321 19.08 -11.34 14.23
CA ILE A 321 18.43 -11.04 12.94
C ILE A 321 16.88 -10.99 13.03
N LEU A 322 16.28 -11.56 14.08
CA LEU A 322 14.84 -11.43 14.33
C LEU A 322 14.44 -10.02 14.78
N ILE A 323 15.37 -9.22 15.31
CA ILE A 323 15.07 -7.87 15.78
C ILE A 323 14.65 -6.96 14.60
N PRO A 324 15.41 -6.88 13.49
CA PRO A 324 14.95 -6.23 12.24
C PRO A 324 13.63 -6.77 11.71
N ALA A 325 13.43 -8.08 11.72
CA ALA A 325 12.20 -8.71 11.26
C ALA A 325 10.99 -8.30 12.13
N ALA A 326 11.13 -8.34 13.46
CA ALA A 326 10.13 -7.86 14.40
C ALA A 326 9.85 -6.36 14.19
N GLY A 327 10.89 -5.55 14.00
CA GLY A 327 10.77 -4.13 13.67
C GLY A 327 9.95 -3.89 12.39
N SER A 328 10.17 -4.69 11.35
CA SER A 328 9.41 -4.60 10.09
C SER A 328 7.93 -4.94 10.24
N VAL A 329 7.61 -5.92 11.09
CA VAL A 329 6.23 -6.34 11.42
C VAL A 329 5.54 -5.28 12.28
N LEU A 330 6.22 -4.76 13.31
CA LEU A 330 5.70 -3.69 14.17
C LEU A 330 5.48 -2.40 13.37
N GLY A 331 6.41 -2.04 12.49
CA GLY A 331 6.26 -0.91 11.57
C GLY A 331 5.05 -1.07 10.65
N THR A 332 4.82 -2.28 10.13
CA THR A 332 3.63 -2.61 9.33
C THR A 332 2.33 -2.47 10.15
N ALA A 333 2.31 -3.03 11.36
CA ALA A 333 1.14 -2.95 12.24
C ALA A 333 0.81 -1.50 12.62
N PHE A 334 1.82 -0.70 12.95
CA PHE A 334 1.66 0.72 13.25
C PHE A 334 1.23 1.52 12.00
N GLY A 335 1.79 1.18 10.83
CA GLY A 335 1.39 1.78 9.54
C GLY A 335 -0.08 1.56 9.23
N HIS A 336 -0.56 0.31 9.31
CA HIS A 336 -1.98 0.01 9.12
C HIS A 336 -2.88 0.68 10.14
N LYS A 337 -2.50 0.69 11.42
CA LYS A 337 -3.28 1.33 12.48
C LYS A 337 -3.34 2.84 12.30
N SER A 338 -2.24 3.47 11.90
CA SER A 338 -2.16 4.92 11.74
C SER A 338 -2.89 5.41 10.49
N ALA A 339 -2.75 4.70 9.36
CA ALA A 339 -3.34 5.07 8.08
C ALA A 339 -4.85 4.78 7.96
N LYS A 340 -5.41 3.95 8.85
CA LYS A 340 -6.85 3.64 8.84
C LYS A 340 -7.69 4.93 9.01
N GLY A 341 -8.58 5.17 8.06
CA GLY A 341 -9.48 6.32 8.01
C GLY A 341 -8.83 7.63 7.54
N VAL A 342 -7.59 7.59 7.08
CA VAL A 342 -6.86 8.80 6.61
C VAL A 342 -6.99 9.00 5.11
N TYR A 343 -7.08 7.91 4.34
CA TYR A 343 -7.25 7.92 2.88
C TYR A 343 -6.20 8.78 2.18
N LEU A 344 -4.93 8.49 2.41
CA LEU A 344 -3.84 9.24 1.78
C LEU A 344 -3.90 9.14 0.27
N THR A 345 -3.85 10.28 -0.41
CA THR A 345 -3.75 10.27 -1.87
C THR A 345 -2.41 9.67 -2.31
N LYS A 346 -2.35 9.17 -3.56
CA LYS A 346 -1.09 8.71 -4.16
C LYS A 346 0.03 9.73 -4.05
N LYS A 347 -0.28 11.02 -4.27
CA LYS A 347 0.71 12.09 -4.18
C LYS A 347 1.24 12.22 -2.75
N GLN A 348 0.36 12.23 -1.76
CA GLN A 348 0.74 12.30 -0.36
C GLN A 348 1.60 11.09 0.07
N GLY A 349 1.19 9.85 -0.28
CA GLY A 349 1.96 8.65 0.00
C GLY A 349 3.36 8.67 -0.64
N SER A 350 3.43 9.05 -1.90
CA SER A 350 4.68 9.19 -2.64
C SER A 350 5.58 10.30 -2.07
N THR A 351 5.02 11.44 -1.65
CA THR A 351 5.77 12.52 -0.99
C THR A 351 6.32 12.06 0.35
N ILE A 352 5.53 11.36 1.17
CA ILE A 352 6.04 10.75 2.41
C ILE A 352 7.21 9.83 2.08
N GLY A 353 7.03 8.89 1.15
CA GLY A 353 8.08 7.92 0.80
C GLY A 353 9.37 8.56 0.32
N TYR A 354 9.32 9.50 -0.63
CA TYR A 354 10.52 10.14 -1.17
C TYR A 354 11.20 11.06 -0.16
N SER A 355 10.44 11.84 0.61
CA SER A 355 11.03 12.71 1.64
C SER A 355 11.65 11.90 2.78
N THR A 356 11.01 10.81 3.19
CA THR A 356 11.57 9.88 4.19
C THR A 356 12.85 9.21 3.70
N ALA A 357 12.89 8.74 2.44
CA ALA A 357 14.10 8.20 1.85
C ALA A 357 15.20 9.27 1.73
N GLY A 358 14.85 10.50 1.34
CA GLY A 358 15.78 11.62 1.30
C GLY A 358 16.35 11.97 2.69
N ALA A 359 15.54 11.92 3.74
CA ALA A 359 15.99 12.13 5.12
C ALA A 359 16.91 11.00 5.59
N ALA A 360 16.65 9.75 5.21
CA ALA A 360 17.56 8.63 5.48
C ALA A 360 18.91 8.84 4.78
N LEU A 361 18.91 9.23 3.50
CA LEU A 361 20.14 9.54 2.75
C LEU A 361 20.92 10.70 3.35
N LEU A 362 20.24 11.75 3.80
CA LEU A 362 20.87 12.85 4.53
C LEU A 362 21.53 12.32 5.81
N GLY A 363 20.84 11.48 6.58
CA GLY A 363 21.40 10.84 7.77
C GLY A 363 22.64 10.02 7.46
N LEU A 364 22.62 9.22 6.38
CA LEU A 364 23.77 8.43 5.95
C LEU A 364 24.93 9.34 5.56
N GLY A 365 24.67 10.44 4.84
CA GLY A 365 25.67 11.44 4.48
C GLY A 365 26.29 12.11 5.71
N LEU A 366 25.49 12.47 6.71
CA LEU A 366 25.99 13.01 7.97
C LEU A 366 26.87 12.00 8.71
N MET A 367 26.46 10.73 8.78
CA MET A 367 27.25 9.67 9.41
C MET A 367 28.57 9.39 8.68
N ALA A 368 28.57 9.50 7.35
CA ALA A 368 29.78 9.39 6.55
C ALA A 368 30.75 10.57 6.79
N ILE A 369 30.24 11.80 6.88
CA ILE A 369 31.07 13.00 7.13
C ILE A 369 31.73 12.97 8.51
N VAL A 370 31.02 12.47 9.53
CA VAL A 370 31.57 12.34 10.90
C VAL A 370 32.33 11.02 11.10
N GLU A 371 32.53 10.24 10.04
CA GLU A 371 33.25 8.96 10.04
C GLU A 371 32.74 8.03 11.16
N ALA A 372 31.42 7.91 11.30
CA ALA A 372 30.82 7.12 12.36
C ALA A 372 31.17 5.63 12.20
N GLU A 373 31.91 5.07 13.17
CA GLU A 373 32.31 3.66 13.16
C GLU A 373 31.25 2.72 13.76
N SER A 374 30.35 3.25 14.60
CA SER A 374 29.31 2.45 15.25
C SER A 374 28.17 2.14 14.29
N GLY A 375 27.86 0.85 14.11
CA GLY A 375 26.69 0.41 13.33
C GLY A 375 25.36 0.99 13.83
N VAL A 376 25.26 1.30 15.13
CA VAL A 376 24.11 2.00 15.72
C VAL A 376 24.00 3.42 15.19
N ALA A 377 25.12 4.13 15.07
CA ALA A 377 25.13 5.48 14.52
C ALA A 377 24.82 5.45 13.01
N VAL A 378 25.51 4.57 12.26
CA VAL A 378 25.39 4.44 10.80
C VAL A 378 23.98 4.07 10.36
N ILE A 379 23.26 3.22 11.11
CA ILE A 379 21.91 2.76 10.73
C ILE A 379 20.82 3.50 11.52
N GLY A 380 21.06 3.77 12.80
CA GLY A 380 20.09 4.36 13.71
C GLY A 380 19.80 5.82 13.40
N VAL A 381 20.81 6.63 13.11
CA VAL A 381 20.62 8.06 12.78
C VAL A 381 19.80 8.23 11.50
N PRO A 382 20.10 7.57 10.37
CA PRO A 382 19.24 7.59 9.19
C PRO A 382 17.81 7.15 9.46
N SER A 383 17.64 6.08 10.23
CA SER A 383 16.31 5.53 10.54
C SER A 383 15.49 6.48 11.42
N ALA A 384 16.14 7.17 12.36
CA ALA A 384 15.52 8.19 13.21
C ALA A 384 15.09 9.42 12.41
N LEU A 385 15.97 9.94 11.54
CA LEU A 385 15.61 11.06 10.65
C LEU A 385 14.46 10.69 9.70
N ALA A 386 14.52 9.48 9.12
CA ALA A 386 13.45 8.92 8.30
C ALA A 386 12.12 8.89 9.07
N LEU A 387 12.12 8.39 10.31
CA LEU A 387 10.94 8.36 11.17
C LEU A 387 10.39 9.76 11.46
N ILE A 388 11.25 10.70 11.86
CA ILE A 388 10.83 12.07 12.17
C ILE A 388 10.17 12.72 10.95
N THR A 389 10.81 12.65 9.78
CA THR A 389 10.25 13.19 8.54
C THR A 389 8.94 12.51 8.15
N GLN A 390 8.87 11.18 8.28
CA GLN A 390 7.65 10.42 8.01
C GLN A 390 6.50 10.90 8.91
N GLN A 391 6.74 11.04 10.22
CA GLN A 391 5.73 11.44 11.18
C GLN A 391 5.23 12.86 10.93
N ILE A 392 6.14 13.82 10.66
CA ILE A 392 5.76 15.21 10.37
C ILE A 392 4.83 15.27 9.16
N LEU A 393 5.23 14.65 8.05
CA LEU A 393 4.45 14.68 6.80
C LEU A 393 3.13 13.93 6.95
N PHE A 394 3.15 12.75 7.57
CA PHE A 394 1.95 11.97 7.80
C PHE A 394 0.92 12.72 8.65
N GLN A 395 1.34 13.37 9.74
CA GLN A 395 0.43 14.15 10.59
C GLN A 395 -0.15 15.36 9.85
N ASN A 396 0.65 16.03 9.02
CA ASN A 396 0.19 17.15 8.21
C ASN A 396 -0.89 16.71 7.21
N PHE A 397 -0.63 15.65 6.44
CA PHE A 397 -1.59 15.12 5.47
C PHE A 397 -2.82 14.50 6.14
N LYS A 398 -2.65 13.87 7.31
CA LYS A 398 -3.77 13.37 8.10
C LYS A 398 -4.71 14.50 8.52
N LYS A 399 -4.16 15.60 9.05
CA LYS A 399 -4.96 16.78 9.40
C LYS A 399 -5.65 17.38 8.16
N GLU A 400 -4.95 17.45 7.03
CA GLU A 400 -5.51 17.95 5.78
C GLU A 400 -6.71 17.10 5.31
N ASN A 401 -6.56 15.78 5.27
CA ASN A 401 -7.61 14.88 4.81
C ASN A 401 -8.81 14.85 5.76
N GLN A 402 -8.57 14.83 7.07
CA GLN A 402 -9.65 14.89 8.07
C GLN A 402 -10.44 16.20 8.03
N ARG A 403 -9.77 17.34 7.76
CA ARG A 403 -10.43 18.65 7.57
C ARG A 403 -11.28 18.67 6.30
N LYS A 404 -10.81 18.07 5.21
CA LYS A 404 -11.58 17.97 3.95
C LYS A 404 -12.84 17.15 4.13
N THR A 405 -12.79 16.03 4.86
CA THR A 405 -13.98 15.22 5.14
C THR A 405 -15.06 16.02 5.89
N PHE A 406 -14.67 16.83 6.88
CA PHE A 406 -15.62 17.65 7.66
C PHE A 406 -16.18 18.84 6.87
N GLY A 407 -15.37 19.51 6.03
CA GLY A 407 -15.81 20.65 5.21
C GLY A 407 -16.63 20.26 3.98
N GLN A 408 -16.30 19.15 3.30
CA GLN A 408 -17.03 18.71 2.10
C GLN A 408 -18.43 18.18 2.41
N GLU A 409 -18.68 17.63 3.59
CA GLU A 409 -20.00 17.11 3.98
C GLU A 409 -21.04 18.23 4.19
N LEU A 410 -20.60 19.40 4.66
CA LEU A 410 -21.42 20.61 4.80
C LEU A 410 -21.59 21.37 3.46
N ASN A 411 -20.51 21.46 2.67
CA ASN A 411 -20.53 22.21 1.41
C ASN A 411 -21.30 21.48 0.30
N SER A 412 -21.21 20.15 0.22
CA SER A 412 -21.90 19.37 -0.82
C SER A 412 -23.43 19.34 -0.65
N LYS A 413 -23.95 19.53 0.57
CA LYS A 413 -25.40 19.55 0.84
C LYS A 413 -26.03 20.93 0.66
N THR A 414 -25.26 22.01 0.77
CA THR A 414 -25.81 23.37 0.85
C THR A 414 -25.42 24.27 -0.31
N GLY A 415 -24.41 23.89 -1.11
CA GLY A 415 -23.86 24.76 -2.16
C GLY A 415 -23.15 26.01 -1.62
N LEU A 416 -22.96 26.10 -0.30
CA LEU A 416 -22.28 27.18 0.40
C LEU A 416 -20.87 26.73 0.79
N ASP A 417 -19.86 27.57 0.60
CA ASP A 417 -18.50 27.27 1.03
C ASP A 417 -18.35 27.64 2.51
N PHE A 418 -18.70 26.70 3.40
CA PHE A 418 -18.50 26.77 4.83
C PHE A 418 -17.08 26.35 5.20
N SER A 419 -16.32 27.27 5.80
CA SER A 419 -15.07 26.92 6.49
C SER A 419 -15.24 27.15 7.99
N LEU A 420 -15.03 26.09 8.77
CA LEU A 420 -14.96 26.13 10.24
C LEU A 420 -13.49 26.02 10.66
N ASP A 421 -12.92 27.10 11.20
CA ASP A 421 -11.57 27.11 11.76
C ASP A 421 -11.67 27.18 13.29
N ILE A 422 -11.33 26.08 13.97
CA ILE A 422 -11.32 26.01 15.44
C ILE A 422 -9.90 26.22 15.91
N LYS A 423 -9.67 27.31 16.67
CA LYS A 423 -8.38 27.65 17.29
C LYS A 423 -8.51 27.51 18.81
N PRO A 424 -8.33 26.29 19.36
CA PRO A 424 -8.44 26.07 20.81
C PRO A 424 -7.39 26.86 21.60
N GLU A 425 -6.30 27.26 20.94
CA GLU A 425 -5.26 28.16 21.44
C GLU A 425 -5.86 29.50 21.92
N ASN A 426 -6.85 30.02 21.19
CA ASN A 426 -7.51 31.28 21.50
C ASN A 426 -8.32 31.22 22.79
N TYR A 427 -8.75 30.03 23.23
CA TYR A 427 -9.41 29.86 24.54
C TYR A 427 -8.44 30.19 25.68
N PHE A 428 -7.22 29.63 25.64
CA PHE A 428 -6.20 29.87 26.65
C PHE A 428 -5.63 31.29 26.58
N VAL A 429 -5.51 31.85 25.36
CA VAL A 429 -5.08 33.24 25.17
C VAL A 429 -6.12 34.20 25.75
N ASN A 430 -7.42 34.00 25.46
CA ASN A 430 -8.50 34.82 26.00
C ASN A 430 -8.61 34.74 27.54
N GLN A 431 -8.30 33.57 28.15
CA GLN A 431 -8.24 33.45 29.61
C GLN A 431 -7.08 34.22 30.26
N ARG A 432 -6.00 34.46 29.51
CA ARG A 432 -4.81 35.18 29.99
C ARG A 432 -4.83 36.67 29.67
N MET A 433 -5.81 37.14 28.88
CA MET A 433 -5.99 38.57 28.64
C MET A 433 -6.50 39.23 29.93
N PRO A 434 -5.80 40.24 30.47
CA PRO A 434 -6.30 40.98 31.62
C PRO A 434 -7.64 41.65 31.24
N MET A 435 -8.71 41.34 31.98
CA MET A 435 -9.94 42.10 31.92
C MET A 435 -9.69 43.48 32.51
N PHE A 436 -9.26 44.42 31.67
CA PHE A 436 -9.31 45.82 32.04
C PHE A 436 -10.78 46.22 32.13
N SER A 437 -11.24 46.51 33.34
CA SER A 437 -12.55 47.11 33.58
C SER A 437 -12.64 48.39 32.76
N ALA A 438 -13.46 48.36 31.71
CA ALA A 438 -13.66 49.49 30.82
C ALA A 438 -14.18 50.68 31.62
N THR A 439 -13.30 51.66 31.87
CA THR A 439 -13.72 53.04 32.08
C THR A 439 -14.41 53.50 30.79
N GLN A 440 -15.58 54.10 30.97
CA GLN A 440 -16.55 54.42 29.93
C GLN A 440 -15.91 55.02 28.66
N GLY A 441 -16.15 54.37 27.51
CA GLY A 441 -16.11 55.05 26.21
C GLY A 441 -15.27 54.43 25.11
N ILE A 442 -14.38 53.47 25.37
CA ILE A 442 -13.58 52.85 24.30
C ILE A 442 -13.53 51.33 24.48
N ASN A 443 -14.26 50.62 23.63
CA ASN A 443 -14.31 49.16 23.60
C ASN A 443 -13.07 48.63 22.86
N ILE A 444 -11.95 48.42 23.56
CA ILE A 444 -10.77 47.75 23.00
C ILE A 444 -10.53 46.45 23.76
N ASN A 445 -11.22 45.39 23.36
CA ASN A 445 -10.66 44.05 23.49
C ASN A 445 -11.21 43.16 22.38
N PRO A 446 -10.48 42.99 21.26
CA PRO A 446 -10.82 41.97 20.29
C PRO A 446 -10.46 40.61 20.91
N SER A 447 -11.41 39.98 21.59
CA SER A 447 -11.30 38.57 21.94
C SER A 447 -11.05 37.80 20.65
N GLN A 448 -9.97 37.02 20.59
CA GLN A 448 -9.73 36.22 19.39
C GLN A 448 -10.79 35.12 19.33
N PRO A 449 -11.51 34.96 18.22
CA PRO A 449 -12.58 33.98 18.14
C PRO A 449 -11.99 32.57 18.29
N ILE A 450 -12.53 31.79 19.23
CA ILE A 450 -12.18 30.36 19.43
C ILE A 450 -12.63 29.54 18.22
N VAL A 451 -13.72 29.98 17.60
CA VAL A 451 -14.32 29.39 16.41
C VAL A 451 -14.51 30.51 15.40
N ASN A 452 -13.86 30.40 14.25
CA ASN A 452 -14.07 31.30 13.13
C ASN A 452 -14.92 30.58 12.08
N LEU A 453 -16.08 31.14 11.78
CA LEU A 453 -17.00 30.66 10.76
C LEU A 453 -16.88 31.62 9.58
N SER A 454 -16.34 31.14 8.46
CA SER A 454 -16.37 31.89 7.20
C SER A 454 -17.36 31.22 6.27
N LEU A 455 -18.29 32.02 5.77
CA LEU A 455 -19.25 31.64 4.75
C LEU A 455 -18.93 32.46 3.50
N LYS A 456 -18.60 31.78 2.41
CA LYS A 456 -18.47 32.43 1.10
C LYS A 456 -19.63 31.98 0.22
N PHE A 457 -20.27 32.98 -0.41
CA PHE A 457 -21.35 32.81 -1.37
C PHE A 457 -20.80 32.72 -2.79
#